data_AF-A0A0F9HU73-F1
#
_entry.id   AF-A0A0F9HU73-F1
#
_cell.length_a   1.000
_cell.length_b   1.000
_cell.length_c   1.000
_cell.angle_alpha   90.00
_cell.angle_beta   90.00
_cell.angle_gamma   90.00
#
_symmetry.space_group_name_H-M   'P 1'
#
loop_
_entity.id
_entity.type
_entity.pdbx_description
1 polymer ?
#
loop_
_entity_poly.entity_id
_entity_poly.type
_entity_poly.pdbx_seq_one_letter_code
_entity_poly.pdbx_strand_id
1 'polypeptide(L)'
;MSNNPLLPANIDALAAYSSAKSEKLTGTTWLNANESPYVKSIDISINDLNRYPDPQPASVINRYASYAQLTPEQVLMTRGADEGIELLVRTYCQPAQDSVALFLPTYGMYKVTADTHNVAINDLSQALLLDGTVDEIVTAVGN
;
A
#
# COMPACT_ATOMS: atom_id res chain seq x y z
N MET A 1 -25.39 10.11 10.43
CA MET A 1 -24.74 8.90 9.90
C MET A 1 -25.68 8.34 8.87
N SER A 2 -25.24 8.18 7.61
CA SER A 2 -26.04 7.47 6.61
C SER A 2 -26.25 6.05 7.11
N ASN A 3 -27.48 5.56 7.20
CA ASN A 3 -27.71 4.14 7.48
C ASN A 3 -28.07 3.50 6.15
N ASN A 4 -27.06 3.23 5.31
CA ASN A 4 -27.28 2.46 4.09
C ASN A 4 -27.23 0.96 4.46
N PRO A 5 -28.38 0.26 4.48
CA PRO A 5 -28.42 -1.14 4.93
C PRO A 5 -27.71 -2.11 3.98
N LEU A 6 -27.29 -1.65 2.80
CA LEU A 6 -26.56 -2.45 1.81
C LEU A 6 -25.04 -2.37 1.97
N LEU A 7 -24.52 -1.43 2.77
CA LEU A 7 -23.08 -1.27 3.00
C LEU A 7 -22.65 -2.01 4.27
N PRO A 8 -21.48 -2.67 4.25
CA PRO A 8 -20.81 -3.06 5.49
C PRO A 8 -20.56 -1.85 6.39
N ALA A 9 -20.69 -2.03 7.71
CA ALA A 9 -20.58 -0.93 8.68
C ALA A 9 -19.22 -0.21 8.62
N ASN A 10 -18.12 -0.95 8.40
CA ASN A 10 -16.79 -0.36 8.26
C ASN A 10 -16.65 0.50 6.99
N ILE A 11 -17.39 0.18 5.93
CA ILE A 11 -17.39 0.93 4.68
C ILE A 11 -18.25 2.19 4.79
N ASP A 12 -19.42 2.10 5.45
CA ASP A 12 -20.27 3.26 5.69
C ASP A 12 -19.61 4.29 6.63
N ALA A 13 -18.77 3.83 7.56
CA ALA A 13 -17.97 4.68 8.45
C ALA A 13 -16.61 5.11 7.85
N LEU A 14 -16.23 4.62 6.66
CA LEU A 14 -14.89 4.82 6.10
C LEU A 14 -14.67 6.30 5.71
N ALA A 15 -13.58 6.88 6.21
CA ALA A 15 -13.10 8.17 5.73
C ALA A 15 -12.19 7.97 4.52
N ALA A 16 -12.49 8.65 3.40
CA ALA A 16 -11.66 8.58 2.21
C ALA A 16 -10.24 9.12 2.48
N TYR A 17 -9.23 8.45 1.92
CA TYR A 17 -7.85 8.91 2.01
C TYR A 17 -7.67 10.27 1.33
N SER A 18 -6.99 11.20 2.02
CA SER A 18 -6.54 12.46 1.42
C SER A 18 -5.08 12.31 0.97
N SER A 19 -4.87 12.42 -0.34
CA SER A 19 -3.54 12.44 -0.95
C SER A 19 -3.03 13.87 -1.12
N ALA A 20 -1.74 14.04 -1.40
CA ALA A 20 -1.14 15.34 -1.69
C ALA A 20 -1.78 16.06 -2.90
N LYS A 21 -2.47 15.33 -3.80
CA LYS A 21 -3.18 15.87 -4.97
C LYS A 21 -4.68 16.13 -4.74
N SER A 22 -5.26 15.70 -3.62
CA SER A 22 -6.65 16.05 -3.29
C SER A 22 -6.80 17.49 -2.79
N GLU A 23 -5.70 18.17 -2.49
CA GLU A 23 -5.68 19.60 -2.21
C GLU A 23 -5.59 20.39 -3.53
N LYS A 24 -6.45 21.40 -3.71
CA LYS A 24 -6.39 22.35 -4.84
C LYS A 24 -5.19 23.28 -4.66
N LEU A 25 -3.99 22.76 -4.92
CA LEU A 25 -2.74 23.50 -4.80
C LEU A 25 -2.49 24.33 -6.06
N THR A 26 -2.19 25.62 -5.87
CA THR A 26 -1.77 26.53 -6.93
C THR A 26 -0.27 26.79 -6.81
N GLY A 27 0.50 26.56 -7.86
CA GLY A 27 1.95 26.80 -7.84
C GLY A 27 2.68 26.24 -9.06
N THR A 28 3.97 26.52 -9.15
CA THR A 28 4.87 25.98 -10.21
C THR A 28 5.95 25.06 -9.65
N THR A 29 6.12 25.00 -8.33
CA THR A 29 7.08 24.15 -7.62
C THR A 29 6.35 23.09 -6.82
N TRP A 30 6.56 21.82 -7.15
CA TRP A 30 5.83 20.68 -6.59
C TRP A 30 6.80 19.81 -5.78
N LEU A 31 6.69 19.84 -4.45
CA LEU A 31 7.57 19.11 -3.51
C LEU A 31 6.78 18.36 -2.42
N ASN A 32 5.53 18.01 -2.69
CA ASN A 32 4.58 17.48 -1.71
C ASN A 32 4.25 15.97 -1.88
N ALA A 33 4.64 15.37 -3.01
CA ALA A 33 4.25 14.00 -3.36
C ALA A 33 5.45 13.03 -3.56
N ASN A 34 6.67 13.46 -3.23
CA ASN A 34 7.91 12.70 -3.46
C ASN A 34 8.13 12.24 -4.93
N GLU A 35 7.51 12.93 -5.89
CA GLU A 35 7.71 12.68 -7.32
C GLU A 35 9.13 13.11 -7.74
N SER A 36 9.73 12.38 -8.69
CA SER A 36 11.02 12.80 -9.24
C SER A 36 10.87 14.12 -10.01
N PRO A 37 11.80 15.10 -9.84
CA PRO A 37 11.73 16.35 -10.60
C PRO A 37 12.15 16.19 -12.07
N TYR A 38 12.68 15.02 -12.45
CA TYR A 38 13.20 14.78 -13.80
C TYR A 38 12.17 14.04 -14.66
N VAL A 39 11.92 14.59 -15.84
CA VAL A 39 11.10 13.93 -16.86
C VAL A 39 11.89 12.79 -17.49
N LYS A 40 11.27 11.62 -17.63
CA LYS A 40 11.79 10.52 -18.44
C LYS A 40 11.04 10.46 -19.76
N SER A 41 11.75 10.50 -20.87
CA SER A 41 11.20 10.16 -22.18
C SER A 41 11.17 8.65 -22.33
N ILE A 42 10.02 8.08 -22.67
CA ILE A 42 9.83 6.64 -22.87
C ILE A 42 9.17 6.46 -24.22
N ASP A 43 9.76 5.63 -25.07
CA ASP A 43 9.14 5.19 -26.32
C ASP A 43 8.16 4.05 -26.02
N ILE A 44 6.90 4.27 -26.37
CA ILE A 44 5.82 3.30 -26.12
C ILE A 44 5.41 2.69 -27.47
N SER A 45 5.36 1.36 -27.53
CA SER A 45 4.68 0.66 -28.63
C SER A 45 3.20 0.50 -28.28
N ILE A 46 2.32 0.89 -29.19
CA ILE A 46 0.86 0.74 -29.07
C ILE A 46 0.32 -0.44 -29.89
N ASN A 47 1.19 -1.37 -30.27
CA ASN A 47 0.79 -2.59 -30.96
C ASN A 47 0.06 -3.53 -30.00
N ASP A 48 -0.87 -4.32 -30.52
CA ASP A 48 -1.59 -5.39 -29.79
C ASP A 48 -2.40 -4.95 -28.57
N LEU A 49 -2.74 -3.67 -28.44
CA LEU A 49 -3.63 -3.16 -27.37
C LEU A 49 -5.05 -3.76 -27.38
N ASN A 50 -5.42 -4.46 -28.46
CA ASN A 50 -6.67 -5.21 -28.56
C ASN A 50 -6.61 -6.60 -27.86
N ARG A 51 -5.47 -6.96 -27.27
CA ARG A 51 -5.25 -8.20 -26.54
C ARG A 51 -5.02 -7.89 -25.06
N TYR A 52 -5.44 -8.82 -24.20
CA TYR A 52 -5.10 -8.74 -22.79
C TYR A 52 -3.58 -8.95 -22.62
N PRO A 53 -2.94 -8.21 -21.69
CA PRO A 53 -1.56 -8.46 -21.34
C PRO A 53 -1.43 -9.75 -20.53
N ASP A 54 -0.20 -10.26 -20.41
CA ASP A 54 0.11 -11.31 -19.44
C ASP A 54 -0.20 -10.81 -18.01
N PRO A 55 -0.80 -11.62 -17.13
CA PRO A 55 -1.10 -11.23 -15.76
C PRO A 55 0.15 -10.80 -14.96
N GLN A 56 1.29 -11.43 -15.25
CA GLN A 56 2.61 -11.12 -14.69
C GLN A 56 3.63 -11.14 -15.85
N PRO A 57 3.88 -10.00 -16.52
CA PRO A 57 4.73 -9.96 -17.70
C PRO A 57 6.17 -10.43 -17.39
N ALA A 58 6.58 -11.57 -17.96
CA ALA A 58 7.86 -12.20 -17.65
C ALA A 58 9.07 -11.27 -17.88
N SER A 59 8.98 -10.37 -18.87
CA SER A 59 10.04 -9.38 -19.13
C SER A 59 10.21 -8.37 -18.00
N VAL A 60 9.13 -7.97 -17.33
CA VAL A 60 9.16 -7.06 -16.17
C VAL A 60 9.69 -7.82 -14.95
N ILE A 61 9.12 -8.99 -14.68
CA ILE A 61 9.51 -9.85 -13.55
C ILE A 61 11.01 -10.17 -13.59
N ASN A 62 11.51 -10.70 -14.71
CA ASN A 62 12.90 -11.11 -14.83
C ASN A 62 13.88 -9.93 -14.72
N ARG A 63 13.53 -8.76 -15.30
CA ARG A 63 14.37 -7.56 -15.20
C ARG A 63 14.41 -7.02 -13.78
N TYR A 64 13.27 -7.01 -13.09
CA TYR A 64 13.21 -6.53 -11.71
C TYR A 64 13.92 -7.50 -10.75
N ALA A 65 13.73 -8.81 -10.92
CA ALA A 65 14.43 -9.84 -10.16
C ALA A 65 15.95 -9.71 -10.32
N SER A 66 16.44 -9.53 -11.56
CA SER A 66 17.87 -9.28 -11.80
C SER A 66 18.37 -7.98 -11.15
N TYR A 67 17.59 -6.90 -11.21
CA TYR A 67 17.93 -5.63 -10.57
C TYR A 67 18.01 -5.74 -9.04
N ALA A 68 17.04 -6.43 -8.44
CA ALA A 68 16.93 -6.62 -7.00
C ALA A 68 17.78 -7.78 -6.46
N GLN A 69 18.48 -8.52 -7.32
CA GLN A 69 19.27 -9.72 -6.98
C GLN A 69 18.42 -10.83 -6.34
N LEU A 70 17.21 -11.04 -6.89
CA LEU A 70 16.25 -12.05 -6.47
C LEU A 70 15.99 -13.08 -7.59
N THR A 71 15.32 -14.17 -7.25
CA THR A 71 14.75 -15.09 -8.24
C THR A 71 13.40 -14.57 -8.76
N PRO A 72 13.00 -14.89 -10.00
CA PRO A 72 11.69 -14.50 -10.54
C PRO A 72 10.51 -14.89 -9.66
N GLU A 73 10.60 -16.04 -8.98
CA GLU A 73 9.56 -16.58 -8.10
C GLU A 73 9.36 -15.76 -6.81
N GLN A 74 10.31 -14.87 -6.48
CA GLN A 74 10.23 -13.96 -5.33
C GLN A 74 9.67 -12.58 -5.71
N VAL A 75 9.27 -12.37 -6.97
CA VAL A 75 8.80 -11.07 -7.46
C VAL A 75 7.34 -11.16 -7.92
N LEU A 76 6.52 -10.24 -7.41
CA LEU A 76 5.15 -10.02 -7.85
C LEU A 76 5.02 -8.58 -8.37
N MET A 77 4.50 -8.41 -9.58
CA MET A 77 4.14 -7.11 -10.15
C MET A 77 2.71 -6.75 -9.75
N THR A 78 2.56 -5.58 -9.14
CA THR A 78 1.27 -4.99 -8.76
C THR A 78 1.12 -3.58 -9.35
N ARG A 79 -0.06 -3.00 -9.27
CA ARG A 79 -0.35 -1.61 -9.60
C ARG A 79 0.19 -0.67 -8.51
N GLY A 80 1.51 -0.56 -8.45
CA GLY A 80 2.21 0.18 -7.40
C GLY A 80 2.23 -0.56 -6.06
N ALA A 81 2.90 0.04 -5.08
CA ALA A 81 3.06 -0.56 -3.75
C ALA A 81 1.73 -0.67 -2.97
N ASP A 82 0.77 0.23 -3.22
CA ASP A 82 -0.53 0.25 -2.54
C ASP A 82 -1.31 -1.06 -2.73
N GLU A 83 -1.35 -1.60 -3.95
CA GLU A 83 -1.98 -2.89 -4.22
C GLU A 83 -1.20 -4.04 -3.56
N GLY A 84 0.13 -3.93 -3.42
CA GLY A 84 0.92 -4.89 -2.65
C GLY A 84 0.53 -4.92 -1.16
N ILE A 85 0.33 -3.75 -0.55
CA ILE A 85 -0.16 -3.62 0.82
C ILE A 85 -1.55 -4.25 0.95
N GLU A 86 -2.45 -3.96 0.00
CA GLU A 86 -3.79 -4.54 -0.05
C GLU A 86 -3.76 -6.07 -0.12
N LEU A 87 -2.95 -6.64 -1.02
CA LEU A 87 -2.82 -8.07 -1.18
C LEU A 87 -2.32 -8.75 0.10
N LEU A 88 -1.36 -8.16 0.81
CA LEU A 88 -0.85 -8.71 2.07
C LEU A 88 -1.96 -8.75 3.13
N VAL A 89 -2.66 -7.63 3.35
CA VAL A 89 -3.76 -7.55 4.32
C VAL A 89 -4.87 -8.54 3.94
N ARG A 90 -5.29 -8.56 2.68
CA ARG A 90 -6.37 -9.44 2.20
C ARG A 90 -6.03 -10.92 2.29
N THR A 91 -4.75 -11.29 2.16
CA THR A 91 -4.31 -12.70 2.15
C THR A 91 -4.16 -13.25 3.56
N TYR A 92 -3.64 -12.45 4.50
CA TYR A 92 -3.21 -12.93 5.81
C TYR A 92 -4.09 -12.48 6.97
N CYS A 93 -5.00 -11.53 6.77
CA CYS A 93 -5.87 -11.03 7.83
C CYS A 93 -7.33 -11.43 7.57
N GLN A 94 -7.94 -12.11 8.53
CA GLN A 94 -9.36 -12.33 8.60
C GLN A 94 -10.08 -11.04 9.06
N PRO A 95 -11.04 -10.52 8.28
CA PRO A 95 -11.82 -9.33 8.64
C PRO A 95 -12.51 -9.47 10.00
N ALA A 96 -12.56 -8.39 10.76
CA ALA A 96 -13.12 -8.29 12.11
C ALA A 96 -12.47 -9.17 13.19
N GLN A 97 -11.36 -9.84 12.88
CA GLN A 97 -10.67 -10.74 13.80
C GLN A 97 -9.20 -10.36 13.97
N ASP A 98 -8.48 -10.20 12.86
CA ASP A 98 -7.05 -9.97 12.88
C ASP A 98 -6.69 -8.48 12.91
N SER A 99 -5.42 -8.20 13.11
CA SER A 99 -4.88 -6.85 13.15
C SER A 99 -3.54 -6.72 12.43
N VAL A 100 -3.19 -5.48 12.07
CA VAL A 100 -1.85 -5.12 11.58
C VAL A 100 -1.17 -4.17 12.57
N ALA A 101 0.09 -4.46 12.91
CA ALA A 101 0.89 -3.59 13.76
C ALA A 101 1.57 -2.49 12.95
N LEU A 102 1.37 -1.23 13.34
CA LEU A 102 1.90 -0.06 12.64
C LEU A 102 2.60 0.90 13.61
N PHE A 103 3.85 1.27 13.31
CA PHE A 103 4.57 2.28 14.07
C PHE A 103 4.19 3.70 13.59
N LEU A 104 3.41 4.43 14.38
CA LEU A 104 2.87 5.75 14.00
C LEU A 104 3.71 6.92 14.53
N PRO A 105 3.83 8.03 13.77
CA PRO A 105 3.25 8.28 12.43
C PRO A 105 4.01 7.55 11.31
N THR A 106 3.27 7.09 10.28
CA THR A 106 3.83 6.44 9.08
C THR A 106 2.92 6.64 7.86
N TYR A 107 3.19 5.93 6.77
CA TYR A 107 2.43 6.02 5.53
C TYR A 107 0.95 5.66 5.73
N GLY A 108 0.06 6.59 5.39
CA GLY A 108 -1.37 6.46 5.72
C GLY A 108 -2.12 5.35 4.98
N MET A 109 -1.60 4.84 3.86
CA MET A 109 -2.28 3.80 3.08
C MET A 109 -2.43 2.47 3.84
N TYR A 110 -1.54 2.16 4.80
CA TYR A 110 -1.72 0.99 5.66
C TYR A 110 -3.05 1.06 6.44
N LYS A 111 -3.35 2.23 7.01
CA LYS A 111 -4.61 2.46 7.74
C LYS A 111 -5.81 2.37 6.82
N VAL A 112 -5.73 3.02 5.66
CA VAL A 112 -6.83 3.02 4.67
C VAL A 112 -7.16 1.60 4.23
N THR A 113 -6.12 0.80 3.94
CA THR A 113 -6.27 -0.60 3.57
C THR A 113 -6.89 -1.42 4.70
N ALA A 114 -6.41 -1.25 5.93
CA ALA A 114 -6.93 -1.96 7.11
C ALA A 114 -8.41 -1.62 7.37
N ASP A 115 -8.77 -0.33 7.40
CA ASP A 115 -10.16 0.13 7.58
C ASP A 115 -11.08 -0.44 6.49
N THR A 116 -10.63 -0.41 5.23
CA THR A 116 -11.39 -0.93 4.08
C THR A 116 -11.63 -2.43 4.21
N HIS A 117 -10.63 -3.19 4.69
CA HIS A 117 -10.71 -4.64 4.88
C HIS A 117 -11.30 -5.05 6.24
N ASN A 118 -11.74 -4.08 7.06
CA ASN A 118 -12.23 -4.31 8.41
C ASN A 118 -11.20 -5.03 9.31
N VAL A 119 -9.92 -4.70 9.15
CA VAL A 119 -8.79 -5.24 9.93
C VAL A 119 -8.42 -4.20 10.97
N ALA A 120 -8.23 -4.64 12.22
CA ALA A 120 -7.86 -3.74 13.30
C ALA A 120 -6.42 -3.24 13.14
N ILE A 121 -6.09 -2.11 13.76
CA ILE A 121 -4.73 -1.60 13.79
C ILE A 121 -4.23 -1.66 15.23
N ASN A 122 -3.08 -2.30 15.40
CA ASN A 122 -2.29 -2.24 16.63
C ASN A 122 -1.30 -1.07 16.50
N ASP A 123 -1.65 0.06 17.12
CA ASP A 123 -0.86 1.29 17.05
C ASP A 123 0.36 1.22 17.97
N LEU A 124 1.55 1.20 17.35
CA LEU A 124 2.85 1.21 18.03
C LEU A 124 3.53 2.57 17.89
N SER A 125 4.52 2.86 18.75
CA SER A 125 5.18 4.18 18.79
C SER A 125 6.53 4.20 18.06
N GLN A 126 6.87 5.31 17.42
CA GLN A 126 8.22 5.50 16.85
C GLN A 126 9.34 5.34 17.89
N ALA A 127 9.11 5.72 19.15
CA ALA A 127 10.08 5.49 20.22
C ALA A 127 10.36 3.99 20.42
N LEU A 128 9.32 3.14 20.41
CA LEU A 128 9.49 1.69 20.49
C LEU A 128 10.27 1.14 19.29
N LEU A 129 10.04 1.66 18.07
CA LEU A 129 10.79 1.23 16.89
C LEU A 129 12.28 1.60 16.95
N LEU A 130 12.59 2.78 17.48
CA LEU A 130 13.96 3.33 17.48
C LEU A 130 14.79 2.85 18.66
N ASP A 131 14.17 2.75 19.84
CA ASP A 131 14.87 2.52 21.10
C ASP A 131 14.50 1.17 21.76
N GLY A 132 13.44 0.52 21.30
CA GLY A 132 12.96 -0.74 21.86
C GLY A 132 13.84 -1.93 21.50
N THR A 133 13.93 -2.86 22.44
CA THR A 133 14.51 -4.18 22.19
C THR A 133 13.59 -5.04 21.33
N VAL A 134 14.15 -6.08 20.71
CA VAL A 134 13.38 -7.04 19.91
C VAL A 134 12.27 -7.68 20.75
N ASP A 135 12.55 -8.04 22.01
CA ASP A 135 11.57 -8.67 22.90
C ASP A 135 10.41 -7.73 23.25
N GLU A 136 10.70 -6.43 23.45
CA GLU A 136 9.66 -5.42 23.67
C GLU A 136 8.78 -5.24 22.43
N ILE A 137 9.39 -5.21 21.23
CA ILE A 137 8.65 -5.12 19.97
C ILE A 137 7.77 -6.35 19.77
N VAL A 138 8.30 -7.56 19.95
CA VAL A 138 7.54 -8.82 19.82
C VAL A 138 6.36 -8.82 20.79
N THR A 139 6.59 -8.41 22.04
CA THR A 139 5.54 -8.31 23.06
C THR A 139 4.46 -7.31 22.66
N ALA A 140 4.85 -6.16 22.09
CA ALA A 140 3.92 -5.11 21.68
C ALA A 140 3.12 -5.47 20.42
N VAL A 141 3.73 -6.19 19.47
CA VAL A 141 3.04 -6.72 18.27
C VAL A 141 1.96 -7.71 18.68
N GLY A 142 2.24 -8.56 19.68
CA GLY A 142 1.33 -9.61 20.14
C GLY A 142 1.35 -10.87 19.25
N ASN A 143 0.51 -11.84 19.63
CA ASN A 143 0.27 -13.06 18.84
C ASN A 143 -0.99 -12.91 18.00
#